data_AF-A0A1M4WNV5-F1
#
_entry.id   AF-A0A1M4WNV5-F1
#
_cell.length_a   1.000
_cell.length_b   1.000
_cell.length_c   1.000
_cell.angle_alpha   90.00
_cell.angle_beta   90.00
_cell.angle_gamma   90.00
#
_symmetry.space_group_name_H-M   'P 1'
#
loop_
_entity.id
_entity.type
_entity.pdbx_description
1 polymer ?
#
loop_
_entity_poly.entity_id
_entity_poly.type
_entity_poly.pdbx_seq_one_letter_code
_entity_poly.pdbx_strand_id
1 'polypeptide(L)'
;MKKLKITALLAVLAFSPFYANMFTAETSIVTMIADAIKWKSESIDVGNIPQGKPKLIRFEFTNTSAKPIVIENVAPSCGCTTADYTKTPILPGKKGFVEASYNAAAAGAFMKTVNVTTSESKTPKTLSFKGVVVS
;
A
#
# COMPACT_ATOMS: atom_id res chain seq x y z
N MET A 1 -49.82 15.71 74.22
CA MET A 1 -50.04 16.68 73.14
C MET A 1 -48.76 17.49 72.94
N LYS A 2 -48.48 17.91 71.70
CA LYS A 2 -47.35 18.72 71.19
C LYS A 2 -46.19 17.92 70.57
N LYS A 3 -46.40 17.62 69.29
CA LYS A 3 -45.35 17.52 68.27
C LYS A 3 -44.64 18.87 68.15
N LEU A 4 -43.34 18.90 67.85
CA LEU A 4 -42.76 20.04 67.13
C LEU A 4 -41.38 19.73 66.48
N LYS A 5 -41.39 19.87 65.13
CA LYS A 5 -40.38 20.41 64.18
C LYS A 5 -38.95 19.83 64.19
N ILE A 6 -38.53 19.12 63.13
CA ILE A 6 -37.93 19.62 61.87
C ILE A 6 -36.74 20.59 62.14
N THR A 7 -35.50 20.19 61.82
CA THR A 7 -34.69 20.64 60.64
C THR A 7 -33.18 20.56 60.93
N ALA A 8 -32.44 20.06 59.93
CA ALA A 8 -31.13 20.54 59.44
C ALA A 8 -29.79 20.08 60.05
N LEU A 9 -28.92 19.74 59.07
CA LEU A 9 -27.46 19.90 58.97
C LEU A 9 -26.51 18.77 59.40
N LEU A 10 -26.10 18.01 58.37
CA LEU A 10 -24.71 17.80 57.91
C LEU A 10 -23.58 17.78 58.96
N ALA A 11 -22.94 16.62 59.08
CA ALA A 11 -21.65 16.33 58.46
C ALA A 11 -21.13 14.98 59.01
N VAL A 12 -20.50 14.17 58.16
CA VAL A 12 -19.19 13.50 58.40
C VAL A 12 -18.96 12.52 57.25
N LEU A 13 -18.12 12.99 56.31
CA LEU A 13 -16.93 12.35 55.77
C LEU A 13 -16.96 10.86 55.39
N ALA A 14 -16.60 10.66 54.12
CA ALA A 14 -15.76 9.59 53.58
C ALA A 14 -16.31 8.16 53.65
N PHE A 15 -16.62 7.59 52.49
CA PHE A 15 -15.80 6.53 51.90
C PHE A 15 -16.22 6.32 50.44
N SER A 16 -15.29 6.62 49.54
CA SER A 16 -15.32 6.25 48.11
C SER A 16 -15.45 4.72 48.00
N PRO A 17 -16.26 4.22 47.05
CA PRO A 17 -15.64 3.84 45.79
C PRO A 17 -16.37 4.47 44.62
N PHE A 18 -15.67 5.40 43.97
CA PHE A 18 -15.86 5.72 42.57
C PHE A 18 -15.83 4.40 41.81
N TYR A 19 -17.01 3.85 41.48
CA TYR A 19 -17.13 2.66 40.64
C TYR A 19 -16.56 3.04 39.28
N ALA A 20 -15.28 2.68 39.10
CA ALA A 20 -14.57 2.85 37.87
C ALA A 20 -15.35 2.11 36.77
N ASN A 21 -15.70 2.88 35.75
CA ASN A 21 -16.12 2.40 34.45
C ASN A 21 -15.23 1.23 34.00
N MET A 22 -15.74 0.00 34.00
CA MET A 22 -15.18 -1.05 33.15
C MET A 22 -15.88 -0.99 31.81
N PHE A 23 -15.39 -0.11 30.94
CA PHE A 23 -15.59 -0.24 29.50
C PHE A 23 -14.67 -1.38 29.06
N THR A 24 -15.24 -2.55 28.79
CA THR A 24 -14.52 -3.67 28.18
C THR A 24 -14.13 -3.25 26.77
N ALA A 25 -12.86 -2.89 26.58
CA ALA A 25 -12.29 -2.67 25.26
C ALA A 25 -12.24 -4.02 24.54
N GLU A 26 -13.28 -4.31 23.75
CA GLU A 26 -13.28 -5.41 22.80
C GLU A 26 -12.11 -5.18 21.84
N THR A 27 -11.05 -5.96 22.02
CA THR A 27 -9.88 -5.93 21.14
C THR A 27 -10.31 -6.57 19.82
N SER A 28 -10.93 -5.79 18.95
CA SER A 28 -11.14 -6.20 17.56
C SER A 28 -9.77 -6.43 16.95
N ILE A 29 -9.43 -7.70 16.72
CA ILE A 29 -8.31 -8.07 15.86
C ILE A 29 -8.64 -7.58 14.45
N VAL A 30 -8.19 -6.36 14.14
CA VAL A 30 -8.12 -5.90 12.75
C VAL A 30 -7.04 -6.77 12.13
N THR A 31 -7.45 -7.88 11.53
CA THR A 31 -6.61 -8.63 10.59
C THR A 31 -6.26 -7.63 9.50
N MET A 32 -5.09 -7.01 9.62
CA MET A 32 -4.46 -6.28 8.54
C MET A 32 -4.41 -7.27 7.38
N ILE A 33 -5.23 -7.04 6.36
CA ILE A 33 -5.08 -7.72 5.08
C ILE A 33 -3.70 -7.34 4.55
N ALA A 34 -2.68 -8.10 4.96
CA ALA A 34 -1.33 -7.89 4.51
C ALA A 34 -1.35 -7.99 2.98
N ASP A 35 -0.85 -6.94 2.31
CA ASP A 35 -0.78 -6.92 0.85
C ASP A 35 -0.07 -8.20 0.39
N ALA A 36 -0.72 -8.97 -0.49
CA ALA A 36 -0.25 -10.28 -0.95
C ALA A 36 1.06 -10.16 -1.75
N ILE A 37 1.38 -8.94 -2.18
CA ILE A 37 2.58 -8.59 -2.93
C ILE A 37 3.26 -7.40 -2.26
N LYS A 38 4.55 -7.56 -1.94
CA LYS A 38 5.39 -6.47 -1.44
C LYS A 38 6.34 -5.97 -2.53
N TRP A 39 6.09 -4.76 -3.03
CA TRP A 39 6.96 -4.10 -4.01
C TRP A 39 8.23 -3.52 -3.35
N LYS A 40 9.36 -3.62 -4.03
CA LYS A 40 10.62 -2.96 -3.62
C LYS A 40 10.54 -1.46 -3.84
N SER A 41 9.91 -1.05 -4.94
CA SER A 41 9.49 0.32 -5.19
C SER A 41 8.27 0.32 -6.09
N GLU A 42 7.36 1.27 -5.88
CA GLU A 42 6.22 1.56 -6.76
C GLU A 42 6.48 2.79 -7.64
N SER A 43 7.56 3.53 -7.39
CA SER A 43 7.98 4.70 -8.17
C SER A 43 9.49 4.73 -8.40
N ILE A 44 9.93 4.85 -9.65
CA ILE A 44 11.35 4.91 -10.01
C ILE A 44 11.64 6.21 -10.75
N ASP A 45 12.57 7.01 -10.23
CA ASP A 45 13.17 8.12 -10.95
C ASP A 45 14.44 7.62 -11.65
N VAL A 46 14.48 7.70 -12.98
CA VAL A 46 15.64 7.30 -13.77
C VAL A 46 16.61 8.46 -14.02
N GLY A 47 16.29 9.66 -13.55
CA GLY A 47 17.07 10.86 -13.78
C GLY A 47 17.16 11.21 -15.27
N ASN A 48 18.34 11.65 -15.69
CA ASN A 48 18.60 12.01 -17.07
C ASN A 48 18.93 10.74 -17.89
N ILE A 49 18.22 10.55 -19.00
CA ILE A 49 18.47 9.46 -19.94
C ILE A 49 18.70 10.01 -21.36
N PRO A 50 19.59 9.39 -22.15
CA PRO A 50 19.89 9.85 -23.51
C PRO A 50 18.71 9.63 -24.47
N GLN A 51 18.46 10.61 -25.35
CA GLN A 51 17.44 10.51 -26.39
C GLN A 51 17.72 9.35 -27.36
N GLY A 52 16.65 8.67 -27.77
CA GLY A 52 16.68 7.59 -28.75
C GLY A 52 17.29 6.28 -28.26
N LYS A 53 17.72 6.20 -26.99
CA LYS A 53 18.20 4.96 -26.36
C LYS A 53 17.15 4.43 -25.41
N PRO A 54 16.58 3.24 -25.67
CA PRO A 54 15.61 2.65 -24.76
C PRO A 54 16.17 2.48 -23.35
N LYS A 55 15.38 2.86 -22.35
CA LYS A 55 15.69 2.67 -20.94
C LYS A 55 14.84 1.54 -20.38
N LEU A 56 15.50 0.55 -19.77
CA LEU A 56 14.84 -0.49 -18.97
C LEU A 56 14.65 0.01 -17.53
N ILE A 57 13.43 -0.17 -17.01
CA ILE A 57 13.02 0.17 -15.65
C ILE A 57 12.39 -1.07 -15.03
N ARG A 58 13.08 -1.66 -14.05
CA ARG A 58 12.66 -2.90 -13.39
C ARG A 58 12.05 -2.63 -12.02
N PHE A 59 10.81 -3.06 -11.84
CA PHE A 59 10.11 -3.13 -10.57
C PHE A 59 10.19 -4.55 -10.04
N GLU A 60 10.84 -4.73 -8.90
CA GLU A 60 10.92 -6.02 -8.20
C GLU A 60 9.85 -6.09 -7.12
N PHE A 61 9.28 -7.27 -6.92
CA PHE A 61 8.37 -7.54 -5.81
C PHE A 61 8.62 -8.91 -5.20
N THR A 62 8.09 -9.12 -4.00
CA THR A 62 8.09 -10.40 -3.29
C THR A 62 6.65 -10.85 -3.06
N ASN A 63 6.36 -12.14 -3.32
CA ASN A 63 5.09 -12.74 -2.93
C ASN A 63 5.08 -12.95 -1.41
N THR A 64 4.20 -12.25 -0.71
CA THR A 64 4.01 -12.32 0.76
C THR A 64 2.79 -13.14 1.15
N SER A 65 2.06 -13.71 0.18
CA SER A 65 0.92 -14.58 0.39
C SER A 65 1.34 -16.04 0.64
N ALA A 66 0.38 -16.86 1.08
CA ALA A 66 0.57 -18.29 1.33
C ALA A 66 0.43 -19.17 0.06
N LYS A 67 0.11 -18.58 -1.10
CA LYS A 67 -0.12 -19.32 -2.35
C LYS A 67 0.69 -18.73 -3.52
N PRO A 68 0.91 -19.47 -4.61
CA PRO A 68 1.58 -18.92 -5.80
C PRO A 68 0.79 -17.77 -6.41
N ILE A 69 1.48 -16.72 -6.86
CA ILE A 69 0.89 -15.56 -7.54
C ILE A 69 1.27 -15.60 -9.01
N VAL A 70 0.31 -15.29 -9.88
CA VAL A 70 0.55 -15.13 -11.32
C VAL A 70 0.25 -13.68 -11.72
N ILE A 71 1.10 -13.12 -12.57
CA ILE A 71 0.83 -11.83 -13.23
C ILE A 71 -0.09 -12.12 -14.42
N GLU A 72 -1.33 -11.64 -14.35
CA GLU A 72 -2.35 -11.85 -15.38
C GLU A 72 -2.15 -10.88 -16.55
N ASN A 73 -1.82 -9.62 -16.25
CA ASN A 73 -1.66 -8.58 -17.26
C ASN A 73 -0.71 -7.48 -16.79
N VAL A 74 0.01 -6.88 -17.74
CA VAL A 74 0.84 -5.70 -17.54
C VAL A 74 0.56 -4.72 -18.68
N ALA A 75 -0.05 -3.58 -18.35
CA ALA A 75 -0.51 -2.58 -19.31
C ALA A 75 0.21 -1.24 -19.10
N PRO A 76 1.15 -0.87 -19.99
CA PRO A 76 1.72 0.48 -20.01
C PRO A 76 0.69 1.54 -20.41
N SER A 77 0.84 2.77 -19.92
CA SER A 77 -0.08 3.87 -20.25
C SER A 77 0.16 4.56 -21.60
N CYS A 78 1.25 4.25 -22.31
CA CYS A 78 1.54 4.76 -23.66
C CYS A 78 2.15 3.67 -24.55
N GLY A 79 1.96 3.80 -25.87
CA GLY A 79 2.69 2.99 -26.86
C GLY A 79 4.20 3.25 -26.92
N CYS A 80 4.69 4.25 -26.18
CA CYS A 80 6.11 4.55 -26.04
C CYS A 80 6.84 3.65 -25.03
N THR A 81 6.11 2.76 -24.36
CA THR A 81 6.61 1.83 -23.35
C THR A 81 6.14 0.42 -23.68
N THR A 82 7.07 -0.53 -23.73
CA THR A 82 6.76 -1.96 -23.76
C THR A 82 7.00 -2.58 -22.38
N ALA A 83 6.39 -3.73 -22.11
CA ALA A 83 6.52 -4.40 -20.82
C ALA A 83 6.98 -5.84 -20.97
N ASP A 84 7.90 -6.26 -20.10
CA ASP A 84 8.20 -7.66 -19.81
C ASP A 84 7.97 -7.95 -18.33
N TYR A 85 7.77 -9.22 -17.97
CA TYR A 85 7.47 -9.60 -16.59
C TYR A 85 7.67 -11.10 -16.37
N THR A 86 7.75 -11.50 -15.10
CA THR A 86 7.80 -12.93 -14.72
C THR A 86 6.54 -13.67 -15.18
N LYS A 87 6.67 -14.58 -16.16
CA LYS A 87 5.56 -15.36 -16.74
C LYS A 87 5.21 -16.61 -15.95
N THR A 88 6.10 -17.07 -15.09
CA THR A 88 5.91 -18.25 -14.26
C THR A 88 5.25 -17.88 -12.92
N PRO A 89 4.53 -18.81 -12.27
CA PRO A 89 4.01 -18.58 -10.92
C PRO A 89 5.12 -18.21 -9.93
N ILE A 90 4.91 -17.14 -9.16
CA ILE A 90 5.81 -16.67 -8.11
C ILE A 90 5.38 -17.34 -6.81
N LEU A 91 6.16 -18.29 -6.33
CA LEU A 91 5.88 -19.03 -5.08
C LEU A 91 5.98 -18.11 -3.83
N PRO A 92 5.35 -18.49 -2.70
CA PRO A 92 5.48 -17.77 -1.42
C PRO A 92 6.94 -17.47 -1.06
N GLY A 93 7.21 -16.22 -0.68
CA GLY A 93 8.54 -15.72 -0.33
C GLY A 93 9.51 -15.55 -1.51
N LYS A 94 9.11 -15.89 -2.74
CA LYS A 94 9.94 -15.68 -3.94
C LYS A 94 9.70 -14.30 -4.55
N LYS A 95 10.67 -13.88 -5.36
CA LYS A 95 10.65 -12.60 -6.05
C LYS A 95 10.17 -12.75 -7.48
N GLY A 96 9.44 -11.75 -7.95
CA GLY A 96 9.08 -11.54 -9.34
C GLY A 96 9.48 -10.15 -9.80
N PHE A 97 9.31 -9.89 -11.09
CA PHE A 97 9.57 -8.57 -11.67
C PHE A 97 8.54 -8.18 -12.72
N VAL A 98 8.42 -6.86 -12.89
CA VAL A 98 7.82 -6.18 -14.04
C VAL A 98 8.87 -5.20 -14.57
N GLU A 99 9.15 -5.24 -15.86
CA GLU A 99 10.13 -4.39 -16.52
C GLU A 99 9.45 -3.56 -17.61
N ALA A 100 9.58 -2.24 -17.51
CA ALA A 100 9.15 -1.30 -18.52
C ALA A 100 10.35 -0.92 -19.40
N SER A 101 10.21 -1.01 -20.71
CA SER A 101 11.18 -0.50 -21.68
C SER A 101 10.62 0.76 -22.33
N TYR A 102 11.13 1.92 -21.94
CA TYR A 102 10.74 3.22 -22.46
C TYR A 102 11.64 3.63 -23.61
N ASN A 103 11.07 4.01 -24.76
CA ASN A 103 11.85 4.27 -25.98
C ASN A 103 12.68 5.57 -25.97
N ALA A 104 12.38 6.51 -25.07
CA ALA A 104 13.05 7.80 -24.95
C ALA A 104 13.14 8.62 -26.27
N ALA A 105 12.13 8.53 -27.15
CA ALA A 105 12.16 9.18 -28.46
C ALA A 105 12.04 10.72 -28.38
N ALA A 106 11.23 11.22 -27.44
CA ALA A 106 10.98 12.65 -27.26
C ALA A 106 11.82 13.22 -26.12
N ALA A 107 12.51 14.35 -26.36
CA ALA A 107 13.26 15.08 -25.35
C ALA A 107 12.33 15.72 -24.29
N GLY A 108 12.86 15.96 -23.10
CA GLY A 108 12.16 16.63 -22.00
C GLY A 108 11.73 15.70 -20.85
N ALA A 109 11.07 16.30 -19.85
CA ALA A 109 10.61 15.59 -18.68
C ALA A 109 9.44 14.64 -19.02
N PHE A 110 9.43 13.46 -18.40
CA PHE A 110 8.35 12.50 -18.55
C PHE A 110 7.97 11.88 -17.21
N MET A 111 6.70 11.46 -17.13
CA MET A 111 6.18 10.57 -16.11
C MET A 111 5.24 9.58 -16.78
N LYS A 112 5.45 8.29 -16.52
CA LYS A 112 4.73 7.18 -17.14
C LYS A 112 4.33 6.18 -16.08
N THR A 113 3.37 5.33 -16.44
CA THR A 113 2.80 4.34 -15.54
C THR A 113 2.64 3.00 -16.22
N VAL A 114 2.65 1.94 -15.41
CA VAL A 114 2.37 0.56 -15.82
C VAL A 114 1.41 -0.04 -14.82
N ASN A 115 0.26 -0.52 -15.30
CA ASN A 115 -0.76 -1.15 -14.47
C ASN A 115 -0.56 -2.67 -14.49
N VAL A 116 -0.44 -3.27 -13.30
CA VAL A 116 -0.17 -4.70 -13.12
C VAL A 116 -1.38 -5.36 -12.47
N THR A 117 -1.96 -6.33 -13.15
CA THR A 117 -3.05 -7.17 -12.62
C THR A 117 -2.50 -8.54 -12.26
N THR A 118 -2.89 -9.08 -11.11
CA THR A 118 -2.43 -10.37 -10.62
C THR A 118 -3.59 -11.25 -10.18
N SER A 119 -3.32 -12.54 -9.98
CA SER A 119 -4.31 -13.50 -9.48
C SER A 119 -4.88 -13.14 -8.09
N GLU A 120 -4.17 -12.32 -7.30
CA GLU A 120 -4.59 -11.92 -5.94
C GLU A 120 -5.58 -10.76 -5.92
N SER A 121 -5.51 -9.87 -6.90
CA SER A 121 -6.33 -8.65 -6.92
C SER A 121 -6.73 -8.31 -8.35
N LYS A 122 -8.04 -8.17 -8.55
CA LYS A 122 -8.60 -7.66 -9.80
C LYS A 122 -8.41 -6.15 -9.97
N THR A 123 -8.18 -5.42 -8.87
CA THR A 123 -7.77 -4.02 -8.93
C THR A 123 -6.30 -3.96 -9.34
N PRO A 124 -5.96 -3.32 -10.48
CA PRO A 124 -4.57 -3.23 -10.92
C PRO A 124 -3.73 -2.40 -9.94
N LYS A 125 -2.49 -2.84 -9.72
CA LYS A 125 -1.46 -2.03 -9.04
C LYS A 125 -0.81 -1.11 -10.07
N THR A 126 -0.82 0.18 -9.81
CA THR A 126 -0.16 1.18 -10.66
C THR A 126 1.28 1.39 -10.21
N LEU A 127 2.23 1.12 -11.11
CA LEU A 127 3.65 1.43 -10.94
C LEU A 127 3.98 2.67 -11.76
N SER A 128 4.85 3.54 -11.26
CA SER A 128 5.21 4.80 -11.91
C SER A 128 6.71 4.91 -12.15
N PHE A 129 7.10 5.57 -13.24
CA PHE A 129 8.48 5.95 -13.45
C PHE A 129 8.57 7.32 -14.12
N LYS A 130 9.61 8.07 -13.79
CA LYS A 130 9.83 9.44 -14.26
C LYS A 130 11.30 9.68 -14.57
N GLY A 131 11.56 10.75 -15.32
CA GLY A 131 12.91 11.19 -15.65
C GLY A 131 12.90 12.34 -16.64
N VAL A 132 14.06 12.63 -17.21
CA VAL A 132 14.24 13.65 -18.26
C VAL A 132 15.05 13.06 -19.41
N VAL A 133 14.52 13.13 -20.62
CA VAL A 133 15.26 12.76 -21.82
C VAL A 133 16.12 13.95 -22.27
N VAL A 134 17.43 13.72 -22.35
CA VAL A 134 18.42 14.72 -22.77
C VAL A 134 19.01 14.33 -24.12
N SER A 135 19.13 15.33 -24.99
CA SER A 135 19.74 15.24 -26.32
C SER A 135 21.26 15.17 -26.26
#